data_AF-A0A8J6ST63-F1
#
_entry.id   AF-A0A8J6ST63-F1
#
_cell.length_a   1.000
_cell.length_b   1.000
_cell.length_c   1.000
_cell.angle_alpha   90.00
_cell.angle_beta   90.00
_cell.angle_gamma   90.00
#
_symmetry.space_group_name_H-M   'P 1'
#
loop_
_entity.id
_entity.type
_entity.pdbx_description
1 polymer ?
#
loop_
_entity_poly.entity_id
_entity_poly.type
_entity_poly.pdbx_seq_one_letter_code
_entity_poly.pdbx_strand_id
1 'polypeptide(L)' 'MKKPLLTLATVITATAAGISLSLATLPNPTDIQKQLSNTTNMIAIAGTTAIFGLLDDEDKDNSTNR' A
#
# COMPACT_ATOMS: atom_id res chain seq x y z
N MET A 1 10.97 16.81 2.25
CA MET A 1 9.73 16.46 2.99
C MET A 1 9.14 15.08 2.62
N LYS A 2 9.85 14.21 1.87
CA LYS A 2 9.28 12.97 1.32
C LYS A 2 9.25 11.79 2.32
N LYS A 3 10.15 11.76 3.32
CA LYS A 3 10.21 10.67 4.32
C LYS A 3 8.91 10.45 5.12
N PRO A 4 8.24 11.49 5.67
CA PRO A 4 6.95 11.29 6.34
C PRO A 4 5.85 10.78 5.39
N LEU A 5 5.88 11.19 4.13
CA LEU A 5 4.93 10.75 3.11
C LEU A 5 5.15 9.27 2.73
N LEU A 6 6.42 8.86 2.58
CA LEU A 6 6.80 7.48 2.34
C LEU A 6 6.39 6.58 3.53
N THR A 7 6.63 7.03 4.76
CA THR A 7 6.18 6.32 5.97
C THR A 7 4.66 6.17 5.99
N LEU A 8 3.92 7.25 5.71
CA LEU A 8 2.46 7.22 5.67
C LEU A 8 1.94 6.24 4.59
N ALA A 9 2.48 6.33 3.38
CA ALA A 9 2.13 5.43 2.28
C ALA A 9 2.39 3.96 2.66
N THR A 10 3.53 3.68 3.30
CA THR A 10 3.90 2.34 3.78
C THR A 10 2.92 1.81 4.82
N VAL A 11 2.54 2.64 5.81
CA VAL A 11 1.60 2.24 6.86
C VAL A 11 0.21 1.94 6.30
N ILE A 12 -0.31 2.81 5.43
CA ILE A 12 -1.62 2.61 4.79
C ILE A 12 -1.63 1.33 3.98
N THR A 13 -0.57 1.11 3.18
CA THR A 13 -0.39 -0.07 2.33
C THR A 13 -0.37 -1.35 3.14
N ALA A 14 0.47 -1.41 4.18
CA ALA A 14 0.60 -2.58 5.04
C ALA A 14 -0.71 -2.90 5.77
N THR A 15 -1.41 -1.86 6.25
CA THR A 15 -2.70 -2.03 6.93
C THR A 15 -3.76 -2.58 5.97
N ALA A 16 -3.84 -2.04 4.75
CA ALA A 16 -4.78 -2.50 3.74
C ALA A 16 -4.51 -3.95 3.31
N ALA A 17 -3.24 -4.32 3.12
CA ALA A 17 -2.85 -5.70 2.82
C ALA A 17 -3.25 -6.67 3.96
N GLY A 18 -3.05 -6.27 5.21
CA GLY A 18 -3.44 -7.06 6.39
C GLY A 18 -4.94 -7.28 6.49
N ILE A 19 -5.75 -6.23 6.29
CA ILE A 19 -7.22 -6.34 6.29
C ILE A 19 -7.70 -7.25 5.16
N SER A 20 -7.14 -7.07 3.96
CA SER A 20 -7.50 -7.89 2.79
C SER A 20 -7.22 -9.37 3.04
N LEU A 21 -6.04 -9.69 3.57
CA LEU A 21 -5.63 -11.06 3.92
C LEU A 21 -6.54 -11.65 5.01
N SER A 22 -6.79 -10.91 6.09
CA SER A 22 -7.67 -11.36 7.16
C SER A 22 -9.07 -11.71 6.64
N LEU A 23 -9.61 -10.90 5.74
CA LEU A 23 -10.92 -11.15 5.14
C LEU A 23 -10.90 -12.31 4.14
N ALA A 24 -9.80 -12.49 3.40
CA ALA A 24 -9.64 -13.58 2.44
C ALA A 24 -9.54 -14.96 3.12
N THR A 25 -9.09 -15.00 4.37
CA THR A 25 -8.97 -16.25 5.16
C THR A 25 -10.26 -16.70 5.85
N LEU A 26 -11.35 -15.94 5.73
CA LEU A 26 -12.64 -16.32 6.33
C LEU A 26 -13.23 -17.56 5.63
N PRO A 27 -13.72 -18.56 6.38
CA PRO A 27 -14.25 -19.80 5.79
C PRO A 27 -15.59 -19.61 5.05
N ASN A 28 -16.39 -18.60 5.41
CA ASN A 28 -17.65 -18.25 4.73
C ASN A 28 -17.86 -16.72 4.75
N PRO A 29 -17.13 -15.96 3.92
CA PRO A 29 -17.23 -14.51 3.91
C PRO A 29 -18.54 -14.07 3.26
N THR A 30 -19.18 -13.07 3.85
CA THR A 30 -20.32 -12.37 3.25
C THR A 30 -19.88 -11.61 1.99
N ASP A 31 -20.82 -11.24 1.14
CA ASP A 31 -20.50 -10.46 -0.06
C ASP A 31 -19.85 -9.11 0.26
N ILE A 32 -20.25 -8.47 1.37
CA ILE A 32 -19.62 -7.24 1.87
C ILE A 32 -18.17 -7.51 2.28
N GLN A 33 -17.88 -8.62 2.95
CA GLN A 33 -16.51 -8.98 3.35
C GLN A 33 -15.62 -9.26 2.13
N LYS A 34 -16.17 -9.87 1.07
CA LYS A 34 -15.45 -10.06 -0.21
C LYS A 34 -15.18 -8.73 -0.91
N GLN A 35 -16.17 -7.85 -0.98
CA GLN A 35 -15.99 -6.51 -1.57
C GLN A 35 -14.97 -5.68 -0.80
N LEU A 36 -15.00 -5.75 0.53
CA LEU A 36 -14.03 -5.07 1.39
C LEU A 36 -12.63 -5.64 1.21
N SER A 37 -12.48 -6.97 1.12
CA SER A 37 -11.20 -7.63 0.83
C SER A 37 -10.64 -7.19 -0.53
N ASN A 38 -11.45 -7.13 -1.57
CA ASN A 38 -11.04 -6.68 -2.90
C ASN A 38 -10.64 -5.19 -2.91
N THR A 39 -11.40 -4.35 -2.22
CA THR A 39 -11.11 -2.91 -2.11
C THR A 39 -9.79 -2.68 -1.39
N THR A 40 -9.59 -3.35 -0.25
CA THR A 40 -8.35 -3.24 0.52
C THR A 40 -7.15 -3.83 -0.21
N ASN A 41 -7.34 -4.87 -1.01
CA ASN A 41 -6.30 -5.36 -1.91
C ASN A 41 -5.89 -4.31 -2.96
N MET A 42 -6.86 -3.63 -3.59
CA MET A 42 -6.56 -2.55 -4.54
C MET A 42 -5.81 -1.39 -3.88
N ILE A 43 -6.19 -1.01 -2.66
CA ILE A 43 -5.46 0.02 -1.91
C ILE A 43 -4.02 -0.41 -1.64
N ALA A 44 -3.79 -1.68 -1.27
CA ALA A 44 -2.45 -2.20 -1.05
C ALA A 44 -1.62 -2.18 -2.35
N ILE A 45 -2.20 -2.54 -3.49
CA ILE A 45 -1.51 -2.48 -4.79
C ILE A 45 -1.16 -1.03 -5.14
N ALA A 46 -2.13 -0.12 -5.07
CA ALA A 46 -1.92 1.30 -5.38
C ALA A 46 -0.94 1.98 -4.42
N GLY A 47 -0.98 1.60 -3.14
CA GLY A 47 -0.04 2.08 -2.14
C GLY A 47 1.37 1.57 -2.40
N THR A 48 1.52 0.30 -2.80
CA THR A 48 2.82 -0.28 -3.18
C THR A 48 3.40 0.41 -4.41
N THR A 49 2.59 0.69 -5.44
CA THR A 49 3.07 1.43 -6.63
C THR A 49 3.48 2.85 -6.29
N ALA A 50 2.74 3.53 -5.41
CA ALA A 50 3.10 4.86 -4.92
C ALA A 50 4.40 4.85 -4.11
N ILE A 51 4.62 3.86 -3.25
CA ILE A 51 5.87 3.68 -2.50
C ILE A 51 7.05 3.52 -3.45
N PHE A 52 6.95 2.64 -4.45
CA PHE A 52 8.03 2.46 -5.42
C PHE A 52 8.26 3.72 -6.27
N GLY A 53 7.21 4.45 -6.64
CA GLY A 53 7.35 5.75 -7.30
C GLY A 53 8.07 6.79 -6.43
N LEU A 54 7.76 6.84 -5.13
CA LEU A 54 8.43 7.73 -4.18
C LEU A 54 9.90 7.35 -3.93
N LEU A 55 10.24 6.05 -3.97
CA LEU A 55 11.60 5.55 -3.84
C LEU A 55 12.46 5.85 -5.09
N ASP A 56 11.93 5.64 -6.30
CA ASP A 56 12.62 5.96 -7.56
C ASP A 56 12.94 7.46 -7.69
N ASP A 57 12.08 8.32 -7.13
CA ASP A 57 12.32 9.76 -7.03
C ASP A 57 13.42 10.13 -6.01
N GLU A 58 13.65 9.33 -4.96
CA GLU A 58 14.76 9.57 -4.00
C GLU A 58 16.13 9.30 -4.64
N ASP A 59 16.23 8.29 -5.51
CA ASP A 59 17.49 7.95 -6.19
C ASP A 59 17.91 9.04 -7.22
N LYS A 60 16.94 9.72 -7.84
CA LYS A 60 17.19 10.81 -8.80
C LYS A 60 17.58 12.14 -8.12
N ASP A 61 16.97 12.47 -6.99
CA ASP A 61 17.33 13.66 -6.21
C ASP A 61 18.77 13.57 -5.66
N ASN A 62 19.26 12.38 -5.33
CA ASN A 62 20.62 12.18 -4.79
C ASN A 62 21.71 12.19 -5.89
N SER A 63 21.33 11.99 -7.15
CA SER A 63 22.25 11.94 -8.30
C SER A 63 22.62 13.30 -8.88
N THR A 64 21.86 14.35 -8.55
CA THR A 64 22.01 15.70 -9.15
C THR A 64 22.92 16.62 -8.32
N ASN A 65 23.43 16.13 -7.18
CA ASN A 65 24.20 16.93 -6.22
C ASN A 65 25.65 16.45 -6.03
N ARG A 66 26.23 15.77 -7.04
CA ARG A 66 27.63 15.35 -7.09
C ARG A 66 28.36 15.98 -8.27
#